data_AF-A0A2R6XAF9-F1
#
_entry.id   AF-A0A2R6XAF9-F1
#
_cell.length_a   1.000
_cell.length_b   1.000
_cell.length_c   1.000
_cell.angle_alpha   90.00
_cell.angle_beta   90.00
_cell.angle_gamma   90.00
#
_symmetry.space_group_name_H-M   'P 1'
#
loop_
_entity.id
_entity.type
_entity.pdbx_description
1 polymer ?
#
loop_
_entity_poly.entity_id
_entity_poly.type
_entity_poly.pdbx_seq_one_letter_code
_entity_poly.pdbx_strand_id
1 'polypeptide(L)'
;MATSRASSGLDASVVKTAMIVLLGLCSLQNVDSTSSGPRNPSFVLYAVRNGADTANPSEVQIFPATGLKNPVVRVSDLALVESANINSREVGRLRLQTVTNFGSPITPAMPPRIYITGVLDLIAMKDSENGTISSGGIQTALTVGAIDEFPILGGSGEYRFASGYIKFTLLSPVDALGTTIFGKIEFYLCKPSSCHI
;
A
#
# COMPACT_ATOMS: atom_id res chain seq x y z
N MET A 1 39.03 17.08 -36.24
CA MET A 1 37.60 16.79 -35.98
C MET A 1 37.53 15.78 -34.85
N ALA A 2 37.11 16.23 -33.67
CA ALA A 2 36.85 15.37 -32.51
C ALA A 2 35.35 15.41 -32.24
N THR A 3 34.70 14.26 -32.14
CA THR A 3 33.33 14.12 -31.62
C THR A 3 33.31 12.96 -30.65
N SER A 4 33.36 13.28 -29.35
CA SER A 4 33.07 12.35 -28.27
C SER A 4 31.56 12.11 -28.21
N ARG A 5 31.13 10.85 -28.21
CA ARG A 5 29.81 10.46 -27.69
C ARG A 5 29.98 10.09 -26.23
N ALA A 6 29.50 10.95 -25.34
CA ALA A 6 29.32 10.65 -23.93
C ALA A 6 28.14 9.68 -23.77
N SER A 7 28.38 8.51 -23.20
CA SER A 7 27.34 7.60 -22.74
C SER A 7 26.82 8.08 -21.38
N SER A 8 25.59 8.56 -21.30
CA SER A 8 24.92 8.79 -20.02
C SER A 8 24.35 7.46 -19.51
N GLY A 9 25.22 6.60 -18.98
CA GLY A 9 24.82 5.46 -18.17
C GLY A 9 24.50 5.96 -16.77
N LEU A 10 23.21 6.17 -16.45
CA LEU A 10 22.80 6.22 -15.05
C LEU A 10 23.04 4.83 -14.47
N ASP A 11 24.05 4.74 -13.61
CA ASP A 11 24.51 3.51 -13.01
C ASP A 11 23.43 2.98 -12.04
N ALA A 12 22.95 1.76 -12.27
CA ALA A 12 21.88 1.13 -11.49
C ALA A 12 22.22 1.00 -9.99
N SER A 13 23.50 1.10 -9.65
CA SER A 13 24.03 1.23 -8.29
C SER A 13 23.56 2.49 -7.56
N VAL A 14 23.50 3.63 -8.26
CA VAL A 14 23.12 4.93 -7.69
C VAL A 14 21.63 4.95 -7.34
N VAL A 15 20.77 4.33 -8.17
CA VAL A 15 19.33 4.20 -7.91
C VAL A 15 19.05 3.30 -6.70
N LYS A 16 19.78 2.19 -6.55
CA LYS A 16 19.66 1.30 -5.38
C LYS A 16 20.10 1.99 -4.09
N THR A 17 21.19 2.75 -4.14
CA THR A 17 21.72 3.46 -2.96
C THR A 17 20.82 4.62 -2.56
N ALA A 18 20.27 5.36 -3.52
CA ALA A 18 19.32 6.45 -3.25
C ALA A 18 18.00 5.96 -2.62
N MET A 19 17.48 4.80 -3.06
CA MET A 19 16.28 4.19 -2.46
C MET A 19 16.50 3.72 -1.01
N ILE A 20 17.68 3.17 -0.69
CA ILE A 20 17.98 2.69 0.67
C ILE A 20 18.22 3.85 1.64
N VAL A 21 18.82 4.96 1.18
CA VAL A 21 19.07 6.14 2.03
C VAL A 21 17.77 6.92 2.31
N LEU A 22 16.82 6.98 1.37
CA LEU A 22 15.53 7.64 1.61
C LEU A 22 14.60 6.86 2.55
N LEU A 23 14.73 5.52 2.60
CA LEU A 23 13.97 4.66 3.52
C LEU A 23 14.59 4.57 4.93
N GLY A 24 15.86 4.95 5.08
CA GLY A 24 16.62 4.78 6.32
C GLY A 24 16.63 5.98 7.29
N LEU A 25 16.22 7.17 6.86
CA LEU A 25 16.41 8.41 7.64
C LEU A 25 15.16 8.95 8.35
N CYS A 26 14.00 8.30 8.22
CA CYS A 26 12.76 8.75 8.86
C CYS A 26 12.37 7.99 10.15
N SER A 27 13.16 7.03 10.63
CA SER A 27 12.73 6.08 11.68
C SER A 27 13.45 6.18 13.03
N LEU A 28 14.17 7.27 13.32
CA LEU A 28 14.83 7.45 14.63
C LEU A 28 14.36 8.72 15.34
N GLN A 29 13.09 8.72 15.74
CA GLN A 29 12.64 9.51 16.89
C GLN A 29 11.94 8.54 17.84
N ASN A 30 12.60 8.28 18.98
CA ASN A 30 12.05 7.51 20.09
C ASN A 30 10.79 8.21 20.60
N VAL A 31 9.63 7.62 20.30
CA VAL A 31 8.38 7.96 21.01
C VAL A 31 8.21 6.91 22.09
N ASP A 32 8.47 7.30 23.34
CA ASP A 32 8.08 6.54 24.53
C ASP A 32 6.57 6.29 24.46
N SER A 33 6.18 5.07 24.10
CA SER A 33 4.78 4.68 23.95
C SER A 33 4.27 4.10 25.27
N THR A 34 3.92 4.98 26.20
CA THR A 34 3.20 4.63 27.43
C THR A 34 1.70 4.45 27.16
N SER A 35 1.33 3.41 26.40
CA SER A 35 -0.02 2.81 26.48
C SER A 35 -0.07 1.43 25.81
N SER A 36 0.23 0.39 26.58
CA SER A 36 0.18 -1.01 26.14
C SER A 36 -1.25 -1.60 26.19
N GLY A 37 -2.27 -0.81 25.85
CA GLY A 37 -3.66 -1.27 25.73
C GLY A 37 -4.05 -1.44 24.26
N PRO A 38 -4.99 -2.35 23.91
CA PRO A 38 -5.49 -2.46 22.55
C PRO A 38 -6.17 -1.14 22.16
N ARG A 39 -5.52 -0.38 21.28
CA ARG A 39 -6.09 0.84 20.70
C ARG A 39 -7.20 0.45 19.73
N ASN A 40 -8.35 1.10 19.79
CA ASN A 40 -9.37 0.96 18.74
C ASN A 40 -8.91 1.72 17.47
N PRO A 41 -9.21 1.22 16.26
CA PRO A 41 -8.91 1.95 15.04
C PRO A 41 -9.71 3.25 14.99
N SER A 42 -9.08 4.31 14.45
CA SER A 42 -9.72 5.59 14.18
C SER A 42 -10.90 5.44 13.20
N PHE A 43 -10.73 4.60 12.19
CA PHE A 43 -11.79 4.14 11.29
C PHE A 43 -11.36 2.86 10.56
N VAL A 44 -12.33 2.20 9.92
CA VAL A 44 -12.15 0.95 9.19
C VAL A 44 -12.81 1.08 7.82
N LEU A 45 -12.11 0.62 6.78
CA LEU A 45 -12.60 0.58 5.40
C LEU A 45 -12.33 -0.79 4.79
N TYR A 46 -13.01 -1.07 3.68
CA TYR A 46 -12.85 -2.30 2.92
C TYR A 46 -12.51 -1.96 1.47
N ALA A 47 -11.47 -2.61 0.93
CA ALA A 47 -11.11 -2.45 -0.47
C ALA A 47 -11.90 -3.43 -1.34
N VAL A 48 -12.57 -2.91 -2.36
CA VAL A 48 -13.26 -3.69 -3.39
C VAL A 48 -12.33 -3.84 -4.59
N ARG A 49 -12.12 -5.07 -5.03
CA ARG A 49 -11.34 -5.40 -6.22
C ARG A 49 -12.22 -6.01 -7.28
N ASN A 50 -12.08 -5.50 -8.50
CA ASN A 50 -12.61 -6.13 -9.70
C ASN A 50 -11.50 -6.94 -10.34
N GLY A 51 -11.69 -8.26 -10.40
CA GLY A 51 -10.77 -9.22 -11.00
C GLY A 51 -10.50 -8.95 -12.49
N ALA A 52 -9.42 -9.54 -13.00
CA ALA A 52 -8.98 -9.36 -14.39
C ALA A 52 -9.98 -9.89 -15.44
N ASP A 53 -10.89 -10.76 -15.02
CA ASP A 53 -11.98 -11.34 -15.82
C ASP A 53 -13.23 -10.46 -15.89
N THR A 54 -13.28 -9.37 -15.13
CA THR A 54 -14.41 -8.43 -15.15
C THR A 54 -14.30 -7.45 -16.31
N ALA A 55 -15.41 -6.82 -16.69
CA ALA A 55 -15.43 -5.77 -17.72
C ALA A 55 -14.64 -4.51 -17.32
N ASN A 56 -14.45 -4.27 -16.02
CA ASN A 56 -13.81 -3.09 -15.47
C ASN A 56 -12.81 -3.49 -14.36
N PRO A 57 -11.69 -4.14 -14.72
CA PRO A 57 -10.70 -4.59 -13.75
C PRO A 57 -10.09 -3.40 -13.00
N SER A 58 -9.88 -3.55 -11.70
CA SER A 58 -9.33 -2.49 -10.83
C SER A 58 -7.81 -2.50 -10.75
N GLU A 59 -7.15 -3.36 -11.53
CA GLU A 59 -5.71 -3.59 -11.49
C GLU A 59 -5.20 -3.97 -12.88
N VAL A 60 -4.04 -3.44 -13.26
CA VAL A 60 -3.36 -3.77 -14.51
C VAL A 60 -1.89 -4.09 -14.25
N GLN A 61 -1.41 -5.16 -14.88
CA GLN A 61 0.00 -5.50 -14.92
C GLN A 61 0.71 -4.63 -15.96
N ILE A 62 1.71 -3.88 -15.52
CA ILE A 62 2.52 -3.00 -16.39
C ILE A 62 3.90 -3.58 -16.68
N PHE A 63 4.35 -4.57 -15.89
CA PHE A 63 5.58 -5.29 -16.17
C PHE A 63 5.53 -6.75 -15.66
N PRO A 64 6.07 -7.72 -16.41
CA PRO A 64 6.40 -7.61 -17.83
C PRO A 64 5.12 -7.36 -18.65
N ALA A 65 5.24 -6.71 -19.81
CA ALA A 65 4.09 -6.48 -20.69
C ALA A 65 3.41 -7.78 -21.15
N THR A 66 4.17 -8.88 -21.22
CA THR A 66 3.68 -10.23 -21.52
C THR A 66 4.46 -11.29 -20.72
N GLY A 67 3.77 -12.37 -20.33
CA GLY A 67 4.37 -13.52 -19.65
C GLY A 67 4.53 -13.35 -18.13
N LEU A 68 5.16 -14.36 -17.51
CA LEU A 68 5.42 -14.45 -16.07
C LEU A 68 6.92 -14.26 -15.81
N LYS A 69 7.41 -13.03 -16.01
CA LYS A 69 8.78 -12.66 -15.61
C LYS A 69 8.73 -11.97 -14.26
N ASN A 70 9.79 -12.18 -13.49
CA ASN A 70 10.00 -11.58 -12.19
C ASN A 70 10.95 -10.37 -12.32
N PRO A 71 10.66 -9.19 -11.74
CA PRO A 71 9.47 -8.85 -10.95
C PRO A 71 8.19 -8.72 -11.79
N VAL A 72 7.04 -8.87 -11.12
CA VAL A 72 5.74 -8.46 -11.68
C VAL A 72 5.38 -7.10 -11.06
N VAL A 73 5.09 -6.10 -11.89
CA VAL A 73 4.68 -4.77 -11.44
C VAL A 73 3.24 -4.51 -11.87
N ARG A 74 2.42 -4.08 -10.94
CA ARG A 74 1.01 -3.76 -11.17
C ARG A 74 0.66 -2.41 -10.60
N VAL A 75 -0.29 -1.74 -11.25
CA VAL A 75 -0.93 -0.55 -10.72
C VAL A 75 -2.40 -0.85 -10.53
N SER A 76 -2.94 -0.41 -9.39
CA SER A 76 -4.30 -0.71 -8.97
C SER A 76 -5.01 0.55 -8.51
N ASP A 77 -6.31 0.60 -8.75
CA ASP A 77 -7.21 1.65 -8.29
C ASP A 77 -8.51 0.99 -7.78
N LEU A 78 -8.52 0.69 -6.48
CA LEU A 78 -9.57 -0.07 -5.82
C LEU A 78 -10.56 0.89 -5.15
N ALA A 79 -11.86 0.60 -5.24
CA ALA A 79 -12.85 1.34 -4.48
C ALA A 79 -12.72 1.02 -2.98
N LEU A 80 -12.88 2.03 -2.12
CA LEU A 80 -12.97 1.85 -0.67
C LEU A 80 -14.41 2.02 -0.24
N VAL A 81 -14.92 1.09 0.57
CA VAL A 81 -16.30 1.10 1.05
C VAL A 81 -16.37 1.01 2.58
N GLU A 82 -17.47 1.52 3.14
CA GLU A 82 -17.68 1.67 4.60
C GLU A 82 -17.89 0.32 5.34
N SER A 83 -18.27 -0.75 4.64
CA SER A 83 -18.59 -2.05 5.25
C SER A 83 -18.15 -3.23 4.39
N ALA A 84 -18.14 -4.44 4.96
CA ALA A 84 -17.79 -5.68 4.28
C ALA A 84 -18.89 -6.15 3.29
N ASN A 85 -19.43 -5.22 2.50
CA ASN A 85 -20.44 -5.44 1.47
C ASN A 85 -20.02 -4.66 0.22
N ILE A 86 -19.88 -5.34 -0.91
CA ILE A 86 -19.44 -4.74 -2.19
C ILE A 86 -20.36 -3.62 -2.68
N ASN A 87 -21.64 -3.62 -2.26
CA ASN A 87 -22.63 -2.61 -2.61
C ASN A 87 -22.73 -1.49 -1.58
N SER A 88 -21.88 -1.51 -0.55
CA SER A 88 -21.78 -0.42 0.41
C SER A 88 -21.29 0.85 -0.28
N ARG A 89 -21.62 1.99 0.31
CA ARG A 89 -21.19 3.30 -0.19
C ARG A 89 -19.68 3.35 -0.40
N GLU A 90 -19.26 3.76 -1.59
CA GLU A 90 -17.87 4.12 -1.90
C GLU A 90 -17.51 5.45 -1.24
N VAL A 91 -16.36 5.46 -0.55
CA VAL A 91 -15.87 6.56 0.30
C VAL A 91 -14.39 6.86 0.04
N GLY A 92 -13.88 6.46 -1.12
CA GLY A 92 -12.53 6.78 -1.53
C GLY A 92 -11.93 5.73 -2.44
N ARG A 93 -10.64 5.91 -2.73
CA ARG A 93 -9.87 5.06 -3.63
C ARG A 93 -8.56 4.64 -2.99
N LEU A 94 -8.22 3.37 -3.16
CA LEU A 94 -6.90 2.86 -2.81
C LEU A 94 -6.09 2.71 -4.10
N ARG A 95 -5.08 3.57 -4.29
CA ARG A 95 -4.21 3.54 -5.45
C ARG A 95 -2.88 2.91 -5.08
N LEU A 96 -2.55 1.79 -5.71
CA LEU A 96 -1.38 0.99 -5.36
C LEU A 96 -0.47 0.82 -6.56
N GLN A 97 0.82 0.90 -6.32
CA GLN A 97 1.80 0.20 -7.14
C GLN A 97 2.35 -0.98 -6.34
N THR A 98 2.20 -2.17 -6.89
CA THR A 98 2.74 -3.40 -6.28
C THR A 98 3.86 -3.94 -7.14
N VAL A 99 4.94 -4.35 -6.47
CA VAL A 99 6.06 -5.06 -7.08
C VAL A 99 6.13 -6.41 -6.40
N THR A 100 5.63 -7.43 -7.07
CA THR A 100 5.71 -8.80 -6.60
C THR A 100 7.03 -9.38 -7.05
N ASN A 101 7.86 -9.73 -6.07
CA ASN A 101 9.09 -10.49 -6.30
C ASN A 101 8.87 -11.92 -5.81
N PHE A 102 8.73 -12.84 -6.75
CA PHE A 102 8.75 -14.27 -6.44
C PHE A 102 10.21 -14.66 -6.26
N GLY A 103 10.67 -14.84 -5.01
CA GLY A 103 11.96 -15.48 -4.79
C GLY A 103 12.01 -16.77 -5.62
N SER A 104 13.04 -16.93 -6.46
CA SER A 104 13.23 -18.14 -7.24
C SER A 104 14.42 -18.91 -6.68
N PRO A 105 14.25 -20.17 -6.24
CA PRO A 105 13.00 -20.95 -6.26
C PRO A 105 12.02 -20.51 -5.17
N ILE A 106 10.71 -20.59 -5.46
CA ILE A 106 9.66 -20.44 -4.45
C ILE A 106 9.76 -21.67 -3.54
N THR A 107 10.25 -21.48 -2.32
CA THR A 107 10.33 -22.53 -1.31
C THR A 107 9.64 -22.05 -0.04
N PRO A 108 9.20 -22.93 0.87
CA PRO A 108 8.71 -22.52 2.19
C PRO A 108 9.70 -21.62 2.95
N ALA A 109 11.01 -21.72 2.65
CA ALA A 109 12.06 -20.88 3.20
C ALA A 109 12.19 -19.50 2.50
N MET A 110 11.64 -19.33 1.30
CA MET A 110 11.60 -18.09 0.53
C MET A 110 10.18 -17.82 0.01
N PRO A 111 9.25 -17.42 0.90
CA PRO A 111 7.89 -17.09 0.47
C PRO A 111 7.92 -15.88 -0.48
N PRO A 112 6.95 -15.78 -1.41
CA PRO A 112 6.80 -14.61 -2.27
C PRO A 112 6.65 -13.35 -1.41
N ARG A 113 7.35 -12.28 -1.78
CA ARG A 113 7.23 -10.98 -1.11
C ARG A 113 6.59 -9.99 -2.07
N ILE A 114 5.55 -9.30 -1.63
CA ILE A 114 4.99 -8.18 -2.37
C ILE A 114 5.50 -6.90 -1.71
N TYR A 115 6.28 -6.14 -2.45
CA TYR A 115 6.61 -4.78 -2.08
C TYR A 115 5.44 -3.89 -2.52
N ILE A 116 4.86 -3.17 -1.57
CA ILE A 116 3.70 -2.32 -1.81
C ILE A 116 4.10 -0.88 -1.54
N THR A 117 4.03 -0.07 -2.58
CA THR A 117 4.05 1.39 -2.42
C THR A 117 2.67 1.89 -2.79
N GLY A 118 1.93 2.41 -1.82
CA GLY A 118 0.56 2.85 -2.00
C GLY A 118 0.38 4.32 -1.70
N VAL A 119 -0.52 4.95 -2.45
CA VAL A 119 -1.15 6.19 -1.98
C VAL A 119 -2.61 5.86 -1.80
N LEU A 120 -3.07 5.94 -0.56
CA LEU A 120 -4.47 5.80 -0.28
C LEU A 120 -5.12 7.17 -0.43
N ASP A 121 -5.85 7.35 -1.53
CA ASP A 121 -6.63 8.55 -1.79
C ASP A 121 -7.99 8.42 -1.10
N LEU A 122 -8.00 8.75 0.19
CA LEU A 122 -9.20 8.80 1.02
C LEU A 122 -10.07 10.00 0.68
N ILE A 123 -10.82 9.91 -0.42
CA ILE A 123 -11.95 10.82 -0.64
C ILE A 123 -13.17 10.28 0.08
N ALA A 124 -13.16 10.42 1.41
CA ALA A 124 -14.32 10.69 2.25
C ALA A 124 -14.11 10.14 3.67
N MET A 125 -14.76 10.77 4.64
CA MET A 125 -15.93 10.19 5.27
C MET A 125 -16.82 11.31 5.84
N LYS A 126 -18.13 11.03 5.90
CA LYS A 126 -19.14 11.59 6.80
C LYS A 126 -18.73 12.92 7.47
N ASP A 127 -19.33 14.03 7.02
CA ASP A 127 -19.14 15.38 7.59
C ASP A 127 -17.95 16.20 7.04
N SER A 128 -17.52 15.97 5.78
CA SER A 128 -16.59 16.83 5.00
C SER A 128 -15.08 16.62 5.17
N GLU A 129 -14.62 15.47 5.69
CA GLU A 129 -13.17 15.21 5.71
C GLU A 129 -12.66 14.73 4.34
N ASN A 130 -11.87 15.57 3.67
CA ASN A 130 -11.24 15.30 2.38
C ASN A 130 -9.71 15.35 2.54
N GLY A 131 -9.01 14.36 2.01
CA GLY A 131 -7.56 14.30 2.10
C GLY A 131 -6.99 13.01 1.52
N THR A 132 -5.69 12.80 1.73
CA THR A 132 -5.01 11.57 1.32
C THR A 132 -4.16 11.07 2.47
N ILE A 133 -3.95 9.76 2.54
CA ILE A 133 -3.01 9.12 3.46
C ILE A 133 -2.02 8.31 2.63
N SER A 134 -0.73 8.54 2.83
CA SER A 134 0.32 7.81 2.12
C SER A 134 0.87 6.69 3.01
N SER A 135 1.07 5.51 2.43
CA SER A 135 1.58 4.35 3.16
C SER A 135 2.40 3.44 2.25
N GLY A 136 3.43 2.80 2.78
CA GLY A 136 4.24 1.86 2.01
C GLY A 136 4.89 0.83 2.90
N GLY A 137 5.19 -0.34 2.36
CA GLY A 137 5.89 -1.38 3.07
C GLY A 137 5.94 -2.69 2.30
N ILE A 138 6.10 -3.78 3.03
CA ILE A 138 6.29 -5.12 2.47
C ILE A 138 5.18 -6.00 3.00
N GLN A 139 4.33 -6.50 2.11
CA GLN A 139 3.40 -7.56 2.44
C GLN A 139 4.13 -8.90 2.30
N THR A 140 4.18 -9.65 3.40
CA THR A 140 4.92 -10.90 3.45
C THR A 140 4.02 -12.13 3.43
N ALA A 141 2.74 -11.96 3.79
CA ALA A 141 1.77 -13.04 3.82
C ALA A 141 0.63 -12.78 2.82
N LEU A 142 0.50 -13.68 1.84
CA LEU A 142 -0.49 -13.60 0.75
C LEU A 142 -1.66 -14.60 0.91
N THR A 143 -1.83 -15.12 2.12
CA THR A 143 -2.91 -16.04 2.46
C THR A 143 -4.09 -15.28 3.04
N VAL A 144 -5.32 -15.69 2.73
CA VAL A 144 -6.52 -15.11 3.32
C VAL A 144 -6.44 -15.18 4.85
N GLY A 145 -6.80 -14.09 5.52
CA GLY A 145 -6.66 -13.90 6.96
C GLY A 145 -5.29 -13.40 7.41
N ALA A 146 -4.30 -13.29 6.51
CA ALA A 146 -3.02 -12.66 6.81
C ALA A 146 -3.22 -11.18 7.20
N ILE A 147 -2.45 -10.74 8.19
CA ILE A 147 -2.42 -9.36 8.67
C ILE A 147 -1.02 -8.82 8.45
N ASP A 148 -0.92 -7.72 7.71
CA ASP A 148 0.32 -6.96 7.55
C ASP A 148 0.10 -5.52 8.05
N GLU A 149 1.13 -4.95 8.65
CA GLU A 149 1.13 -3.58 9.14
C GLU A 149 1.96 -2.67 8.22
N PHE A 150 1.40 -1.50 7.89
CA PHE A 150 2.07 -0.52 7.06
C PHE A 150 2.15 0.82 7.79
N PRO A 151 3.32 1.49 7.84
CA PRO A 151 3.43 2.82 8.42
C PRO A 151 2.63 3.83 7.60
N ILE A 152 2.05 4.80 8.29
CA ILE A 152 1.52 6.01 7.66
C ILE A 152 2.68 6.99 7.52
N LEU A 153 3.02 7.29 6.27
CA LEU A 153 4.15 8.15 5.90
C LEU A 153 3.79 9.64 5.92
N GLY A 154 2.50 9.94 5.97
CA GLY A 154 1.96 11.30 5.98
C GLY A 154 0.56 11.35 5.40
N GLY A 155 0.01 12.56 5.33
CA GLY A 155 -1.26 12.81 4.67
C GLY A 155 -1.43 14.25 4.22
N SER A 156 -2.52 14.49 3.50
CA SER A 156 -2.92 15.80 2.99
C SER A 156 -4.37 16.10 3.39
N GLY A 157 -4.83 17.35 3.18
CA GLY A 157 -6.17 17.78 3.58
C GLY A 157 -6.39 17.65 5.09
N GLU A 158 -7.50 17.04 5.49
CA GLU A 158 -7.82 16.77 6.90
C GLU A 158 -6.86 15.78 7.58
N TYR A 159 -6.10 15.01 6.78
CA TYR A 159 -5.08 14.10 7.26
C TYR A 159 -3.67 14.73 7.21
N ARG A 160 -3.56 16.05 7.07
CA ARG A 160 -2.27 16.73 7.10
C ARG A 160 -1.53 16.42 8.41
N PHE A 161 -0.27 16.02 8.27
CA PHE A 161 0.57 15.58 9.39
C PHE A 161 0.11 14.31 10.11
N ALA A 162 -0.80 13.53 9.50
CA ALA A 162 -1.16 12.22 10.04
C ALA A 162 0.07 11.31 10.12
N SER A 163 0.21 10.63 11.25
CA SER A 163 1.20 9.57 11.48
C SER A 163 0.50 8.37 12.12
N GLY A 164 1.20 7.25 12.25
CA GLY A 164 0.68 6.01 12.82
C GLY A 164 0.87 4.83 11.89
N TYR A 165 -0.06 3.89 11.89
CA TYR A 165 0.01 2.70 11.06
C TYR A 165 -1.37 2.23 10.60
N ILE A 166 -1.36 1.39 9.58
CA ILE A 166 -2.52 0.70 9.03
C ILE A 166 -2.34 -0.79 9.27
N LYS A 167 -3.40 -1.47 9.70
CA LYS A 167 -3.49 -2.93 9.60
C LYS A 167 -4.30 -3.30 8.36
N PHE A 168 -3.68 -4.08 7.48
CA PHE A 168 -4.35 -4.66 6.33
C PHE A 168 -4.61 -6.15 6.59
N THR A 169 -5.86 -6.57 6.51
CA THR A 169 -6.23 -7.99 6.52
C THR A 169 -6.67 -8.41 5.13
N LEU A 170 -6.00 -9.41 4.55
CA LEU A 170 -6.41 -9.97 3.27
C LEU A 170 -7.69 -10.81 3.45
N LEU A 171 -8.76 -10.46 2.75
CA LEU A 171 -10.07 -11.11 2.87
C LEU A 171 -10.43 -12.01 1.67
N SER A 172 -9.80 -11.79 0.52
CA SER A 172 -9.96 -12.62 -0.68
C SER A 172 -8.60 -12.97 -1.29
N PRO A 173 -8.49 -14.10 -2.02
CA PRO A 173 -7.27 -14.44 -2.75
C PRO A 173 -6.81 -13.34 -3.71
N VAL A 174 -5.49 -13.21 -3.88
CA VAL A 174 -4.87 -12.21 -4.78
C VAL A 174 -5.15 -12.45 -6.27
N ASP A 175 -5.70 -13.60 -6.62
CA ASP A 175 -6.11 -14.02 -7.96
C ASP A 175 -7.63 -14.27 -8.06
N ALA A 176 -8.40 -13.82 -7.08
CA ALA A 176 -9.86 -13.97 -7.09
C ALA A 176 -10.48 -13.37 -8.37
N LEU A 177 -11.38 -14.15 -8.95
CA LEU A 177 -12.20 -13.78 -10.11
C LEU A 177 -13.40 -12.94 -9.67
N GLY A 178 -13.93 -12.13 -10.60
CA GLY A 178 -15.10 -11.30 -10.33
C GLY A 178 -14.84 -10.13 -9.37
N THR A 179 -15.91 -9.54 -8.85
CA THR A 179 -15.84 -8.44 -7.87
C THR A 179 -15.84 -8.99 -6.44
N THR A 180 -14.83 -8.65 -5.64
CA THR A 180 -14.64 -9.17 -4.28
C THR A 180 -14.26 -8.09 -3.28
N ILE A 181 -14.52 -8.36 -2.00
CA ILE A 181 -13.88 -7.62 -0.90
C ILE A 181 -12.45 -8.16 -0.77
N PHE A 182 -11.49 -7.39 -1.26
CA PHE A 182 -10.09 -7.77 -1.30
C PHE A 182 -9.46 -7.77 0.09
N GLY A 183 -9.70 -6.72 0.87
CA GLY A 183 -9.12 -6.61 2.20
C GLY A 183 -9.82 -5.61 3.11
N LYS A 184 -9.60 -5.77 4.41
CA LYS A 184 -9.98 -4.85 5.47
C LYS A 184 -8.81 -3.97 5.81
N ILE A 185 -9.05 -2.67 5.97
CA ILE A 185 -8.04 -1.66 6.26
C ILE A 185 -8.45 -0.94 7.55
N GLU A 186 -7.65 -1.10 8.59
CA GLU A 186 -7.87 -0.45 9.88
C GLU A 186 -6.82 0.63 10.10
N PHE A 187 -7.26 1.85 10.39
CA PHE A 187 -6.39 3.02 10.53
C PHE A 187 -6.16 3.34 11.99
N TYR A 188 -4.90 3.46 12.40
CA TYR A 188 -4.51 3.85 13.75
C TYR A 188 -3.76 5.18 13.68
N LEU A 189 -4.52 6.27 13.57
CA LEU A 189 -3.98 7.61 13.38
C LEU A 189 -3.50 8.24 14.70
N CYS A 190 -2.32 8.81 14.69
CA CYS A 190 -1.88 9.79 15.67
C CYS A 190 -2.18 11.18 15.07
N LYS A 191 -3.33 11.76 15.43
CA LYS A 191 -3.67 13.14 15.02
C LYS A 191 -2.87 14.11 15.91
N PRO A 192 -2.33 15.22 15.37
CA PRO A 192 -1.66 16.24 16.18
C PRO A 192 -2.54 16.81 17.30
N SER A 193 -3.87 16.88 17.09
CA SER A 193 -4.83 17.29 18.13
C SER A 193 -4.93 16.34 19.33
N SER A 194 -4.37 15.14 19.24
CA SER A 194 -4.21 14.18 20.35
C SER A 194 -2.81 14.15 20.95
N CYS A 195 -1.86 14.90 20.38
CA CYS A 195 -0.51 15.11 20.93
C CYS A 195 -0.46 16.50 21.57
N HIS A 196 -1.10 16.67 22.72
CA HIS A 196 -0.83 17.83 23.57
C HIS A 196 0.60 17.67 24.13
N ILE A 197 1.49 18.61 23.79
CA ILE A 197 2.68 18.93 24.58
C ILE A 197 2.24 19.89 25.68
#